data_AF-A0A975NL15-F1
#
_entry.id   AF-A0A975NL15-F1
#
_cell.length_a   1.000
_cell.length_b   1.000
_cell.length_c   1.000
_cell.angle_alpha   90.00
_cell.angle_beta   90.00
_cell.angle_gamma   90.00
#
_symmetry.space_group_name_H-M   'P 1'
#
loop_
_entity.id
_entity.type
_entity.pdbx_description
1 polymer ?
#
loop_
_entity_poly.entity_id
_entity_poly.type
_entity_poly.pdbx_seq_one_letter_code
_entity_poly.pdbx_strand_id
1 'polypeptide(L)'
;MAKALTEIRSLARSHTRTALNVLVGVMRSKDATAAARVSAANAILDRGWGKAPQAIQNGNDGAFELIHRIERIIVHPENPDS
;
A
#
# COMPACT_ATOMS: atom_id res chain seq x y z
N MET A 1 -12.08 -17.60 -10.30
CA MET A 1 -12.38 -16.37 -9.52
C MET A 1 -11.24 -15.34 -9.47
N ALA A 2 -9.95 -15.73 -9.50
CA ALA A 2 -8.83 -14.77 -9.42
C ALA A 2 -8.76 -13.72 -10.55
N LYS A 3 -9.16 -14.08 -11.78
CA LYS A 3 -9.13 -13.19 -12.96
C LYS A 3 -10.01 -11.95 -12.79
N ALA A 4 -11.24 -12.12 -12.30
CA ALA A 4 -12.17 -11.01 -12.06
C ALA A 4 -11.64 -10.01 -11.01
N LEU A 5 -11.00 -10.49 -9.94
CA LEU A 5 -10.40 -9.64 -8.93
C LEU A 5 -9.21 -8.83 -9.48
N THR A 6 -8.40 -9.45 -10.34
CA THR A 6 -7.29 -8.76 -11.04
C THR A 6 -7.81 -7.64 -11.94
N GLU A 7 -8.90 -7.86 -12.67
CA GLU A 7 -9.52 -6.84 -13.52
C GLU A 7 -10.09 -5.67 -12.72
N ILE A 8 -10.79 -5.92 -11.62
CA ILE A 8 -11.29 -4.86 -10.72
C ILE A 8 -10.13 -4.00 -10.20
N ARG A 9 -9.04 -4.63 -9.77
CA ARG A 9 -7.85 -3.90 -9.28
C ARG A 9 -7.17 -3.10 -10.39
N SER A 10 -7.14 -3.61 -11.62
CA SER A 10 -6.61 -2.89 -12.78
C SER A 10 -7.44 -1.65 -13.08
N LEU A 11 -8.77 -1.80 -13.13
CA LEU A 11 -9.70 -0.70 -13.34
C LEU A 11 -9.57 0.35 -12.25
N ALA A 12 -9.50 -0.04 -10.98
CA ALA A 12 -9.30 0.90 -9.87
C ALA A 12 -8.00 1.71 -10.00
N ARG A 13 -6.89 1.08 -10.40
CA ARG A 13 -5.61 1.77 -10.64
C ARG A 13 -5.68 2.75 -11.81
N SER A 14 -6.49 2.46 -12.83
CA SER A 14 -6.69 3.38 -13.96
C SER A 14 -7.25 4.76 -13.52
N HIS A 15 -8.00 4.81 -12.41
CA HIS A 15 -8.56 6.04 -11.85
C HIS A 15 -7.60 6.83 -10.95
N THR A 16 -6.36 6.37 -10.74
CA THR A 16 -5.42 7.01 -9.79
C THR A 16 -5.24 8.50 -10.07
N ARG A 17 -5.10 8.89 -11.35
CA ARG A 17 -4.93 10.29 -11.75
C ARG A 17 -6.15 11.14 -11.38
N THR A 18 -7.35 10.65 -11.67
CA THR A 18 -8.59 11.33 -11.32
C THR A 18 -8.77 11.45 -9.81
N ALA A 19 -8.47 10.37 -9.06
CA ALA A 19 -8.53 10.39 -7.60
C ALA A 19 -7.56 11.42 -6.99
N LEU A 20 -6.33 11.53 -7.52
CA LEU A 20 -5.38 12.56 -7.09
C LEU A 20 -5.90 13.97 -7.37
N ASN A 21 -6.49 14.21 -8.55
CA ASN A 21 -7.07 15.52 -8.88
C ASN A 21 -8.21 15.90 -7.92
N VAL A 22 -9.05 14.93 -7.53
CA VAL A 22 -10.10 15.14 -6.52
C VAL A 22 -9.50 15.54 -5.18
N LEU A 23 -8.47 14.83 -4.70
CA LEU A 23 -7.79 15.18 -3.44
C LEU A 23 -7.19 16.60 -3.49
N VAL A 24 -6.55 16.97 -4.60
CA VAL A 24 -6.03 18.34 -4.80
C VAL A 24 -7.16 19.36 -4.80
N GLY A 25 -8.30 19.05 -5.42
CA GLY A 25 -9.49 19.89 -5.41
C GLY A 25 -10.03 20.11 -3.99
N VAL A 26 -10.20 19.05 -3.21
CA VAL A 26 -10.65 19.14 -1.81
C VAL A 26 -9.68 19.97 -0.97
N MET A 27 -8.37 19.72 -1.10
CA MET A 27 -7.32 20.45 -0.36
C MET A 27 -7.35 21.97 -0.64
N ARG A 28 -7.71 22.37 -1.87
CA ARG A 28 -7.77 23.78 -2.32
C ARG A 28 -9.15 24.43 -2.12
N SER A 29 -10.20 23.65 -1.89
CA SER A 29 -11.55 24.18 -1.73
C SER A 29 -11.70 24.98 -0.44
N LYS A 30 -12.30 26.17 -0.53
CA LYS A 30 -12.63 27.01 0.63
C LYS A 30 -13.87 26.53 1.38
N ASP A 31 -14.75 25.80 0.70
CA ASP A 31 -16.00 25.29 1.25
C ASP A 31 -15.83 23.93 1.94
N ALA A 32 -14.67 23.29 1.75
CA ALA A 32 -14.33 22.06 2.46
C ALA A 32 -13.95 22.37 3.92
N THR A 33 -14.35 21.48 4.83
CA THR A 33 -13.96 21.59 6.25
C THR A 33 -12.43 21.54 6.39
N ALA A 34 -11.91 22.19 7.43
CA ALA A 34 -10.47 22.15 7.72
C ALA A 34 -9.94 20.70 7.82
N ALA A 35 -10.69 19.81 8.47
CA ALA A 35 -10.36 18.39 8.57
C ALA A 35 -10.28 17.71 7.19
N ALA A 36 -11.24 17.93 6.30
CA ALA A 36 -11.24 17.35 4.96
C ALA A 36 -10.01 17.81 4.15
N ARG A 37 -9.62 19.09 4.26
CA ARG A 37 -8.43 19.63 3.61
C ARG A 37 -7.14 18.99 4.14
N VAL A 38 -7.02 18.83 5.45
CA VAL A 38 -5.86 18.15 6.08
C VAL A 38 -5.81 16.68 5.67
N SER A 39 -6.93 15.96 5.70
CA SER A 39 -6.99 14.56 5.25
C SER A 39 -6.58 14.41 3.79
N ALA A 40 -7.02 15.31 2.90
CA ALA A 40 -6.63 15.30 1.50
C ALA A 40 -5.12 15.58 1.31
N ALA A 41 -4.57 16.54 2.05
CA ALA A 41 -3.14 16.86 2.02
C ALA A 41 -2.29 15.67 2.49
N ASN A 42 -2.63 15.05 3.63
CA ASN A 42 -1.94 13.87 4.14
C ASN A 42 -1.99 12.72 3.14
N ALA A 43 -3.15 12.45 2.54
CA ALA A 43 -3.31 11.40 1.55
C ALA A 43 -2.41 11.58 0.31
N ILE A 44 -2.12 12.82 -0.09
CA ILE A 44 -1.18 13.13 -1.19
C ILE A 44 0.26 12.90 -0.72
N LEU A 45 0.64 13.45 0.43
CA LEU A 45 2.00 13.33 0.99
C LEU A 45 2.38 11.86 1.23
N ASP A 46 1.49 11.08 1.84
CA ASP A 46 1.68 9.66 2.12
C ASP A 46 1.98 8.84 0.85
N ARG A 47 1.45 9.28 -0.30
CA ARG A 47 1.67 8.61 -1.60
C ARG A 47 2.94 9.08 -2.30
N GLY A 48 3.31 10.35 -2.15
CA GLY A 48 4.51 10.91 -2.78
C GLY A 48 5.80 10.61 -2.01
N TRP A 49 5.71 10.52 -0.68
CA TRP A 49 6.86 10.43 0.22
C TRP A 49 6.82 9.20 1.13
N GLY A 50 5.73 8.44 1.10
CA GLY A 50 5.50 7.34 2.03
C GLY A 50 4.97 7.81 3.38
N LYS A 51 4.64 6.83 4.23
CA LYS A 51 4.23 7.06 5.62
C LYS A 51 5.44 7.35 6.49
N ALA A 52 5.26 8.14 7.54
CA ALA A 52 6.27 8.32 8.57
C ALA A 52 6.69 6.94 9.14
N PRO A 53 8.00 6.72 9.39
CA PRO A 53 8.49 5.49 9.99
C PRO A 53 7.70 5.20 11.27
N GLN A 54 7.04 4.03 11.32
CA GLN A 54 6.38 3.60 12.53
C GLN A 54 7.46 3.13 13.49
N ALA A 55 7.54 3.75 14.67
CA ALA A 55 8.33 3.20 15.75
C ALA A 55 7.68 1.86 16.13
N ILE A 56 8.34 0.76 15.78
CA ILE A 56 7.90 -0.54 16.25
C ILE A 56 8.28 -0.58 17.74
N GLN A 57 7.29 -0.73 18.62
CA GLN A 57 7.50 -0.83 20.05
C GLN A 57 7.29 -2.29 20.44
N ASN A 58 8.35 -2.98 20.84
CA ASN A 58 8.24 -4.30 21.44
C ASN A 58 7.60 -4.12 22.82
N GLY A 59 6.64 -4.97 23.19
CA GLY A 59 6.06 -5.02 24.54
C GLY A 59 7.03 -5.50 25.63
N ASN A 60 8.31 -5.69 25.27
CA ASN A 60 9.42 -5.98 26.15
C ASN A 60 10.61 -5.17 25.63
N ASP A 61 11.41 -4.53 26.50
CA ASP A 61 12.47 -3.55 26.19
C ASP A 61 13.69 -4.12 25.41
N GLY A 62 13.49 -5.13 24.57
CA GLY A 62 14.49 -5.73 23.69
C GLY A 62 14.43 -5.18 22.26
N ALA A 63 15.60 -4.94 21.67
CA ALA A 63 15.73 -4.62 20.25
C ALA A 63 15.12 -5.72 19.37
N PHE A 64 14.56 -5.33 18.21
CA PHE A 64 14.04 -6.29 17.23
C PHE A 64 15.19 -7.14 16.67
N GLU A 65 15.18 -8.44 16.92
CA GLU A 65 15.86 -9.38 16.03
C GLU A 65 14.97 -9.59 14.80
N LEU A 66 15.30 -8.88 13.73
CA LEU A 66 14.61 -9.01 12.45
C LEU A 66 15.01 -10.33 11.77
N ILE A 67 14.43 -11.46 12.21
CA ILE A 67 14.73 -12.78 11.65
C ILE A 67 14.09 -12.90 10.27
N HIS A 68 14.88 -12.67 9.21
CA HIS A 68 14.49 -13.01 7.84
C HIS A 68 14.75 -14.51 7.59
N ARG A 69 13.71 -15.34 7.64
CA ARG A 69 13.80 -16.76 7.26
C ARG A 69 13.57 -16.92 5.76
N ILE A 70 14.60 -17.35 5.02
CA ILE A 70 14.48 -17.74 3.61
C ILE A 70 14.41 -19.26 3.56
N GLU A 71 13.31 -19.83 3.06
CA GLU A 71 13.17 -21.27 2.81
C GLU A 71 13.34 -21.56 1.32
N ARG A 72 14.26 -22.47 0.97
CA ARG A 72 14.40 -23.02 -0.39
C ARG A 72 13.96 -24.48 -0.37
N ILE A 73 12.91 -24.80 -1.13
CA ILE A 73 12.44 -26.17 -1.34
C ILE A 73 12.93 -26.61 -2.72
N ILE A 74 13.81 -27.61 -2.76
CA ILE A 74 14.25 -28.25 -4.02
C ILE A 74 13.27 -29.38 -4.30
N VAL A 75 12.56 -29.29 -5.42
CA VAL A 75 11.64 -30.35 -5.89
C VAL A 75 12.35 -31.12 -6.99
N HIS A 76 12.32 -32.46 -6.93
CA HIS A 76 12.77 -33.29 -8.04
C HIS A 76 11.76 -33.18 -9.18
N PRO A 77 12.19 -32.85 -10.42
CA PRO A 77 11.30 -32.91 -11.56
C PRO A 77 10.93 -34.38 -11.78
N GLU A 78 9.65 -34.71 -11.64
CA GLU A 78 9.08 -36.02 -11.96
C GLU A 78 9.57 -36.43 -13.38
N ASN A 79 10.02 -37.67 -13.52
CA ASN A 79 10.59 -38.21 -14.76
C ASN A 79 9.51 -38.20 -15.87
N PRO A 80 9.71 -37.55 -17.02
CA PRO A 80 8.65 -37.35 -18.01
C PRO A 80 8.31 -38.58 -18.88
N ASP A 81 8.73 -39.79 -18.51
CA ASP A 81 8.41 -41.02 -19.25
C ASP A 81 7.98 -42.16 -18.30
N SER A 82 6.67 -42.34 -18.13
CA SER A 82 6.00 -43.61 -17.78
C SER A 82 4.58 -43.58 -18.32
#